data_AF-C6F8Y5-F1
#
_entry.id   AF-C6F8Y5-F1
#
_cell.length_a   1.000
_cell.length_b   1.000
_cell.length_c   1.000
_cell.angle_alpha   90.00
_cell.angle_beta   90.00
_cell.angle_gamma   90.00
#
_symmetry.space_group_name_H-M   'P 1'
#
loop_
_entity.id
_entity.type
_entity.pdbx_description
1 polymer ?
#
loop_
_entity_poly.entity_id
_entity_poly.type
_entity_poly.pdbx_seq_one_letter_code
_entity_poly.pdbx_strand_id
1 'polypeptide(L)'
;KQPFLWVIRPDLIDAGHSEVLPAEFLDKVKDRSLLVRWAPQIKVLSHPSVGGFLTHSGWNSTLESICAGVPMISRPFLAEQPTNRRFVSEVWKIGLAMNEVVKREHVEDTVRRLMKGEEGQQMRKRVSELRDASTRAVGQGGSSYINIERFVQAIQRAGLANP
;
A
#
# COMPACT_ATOMS: atom_id res chain seq x y z
N LYS A 1 20.18 -6.94 -3.49
CA LYS A 1 19.16 -7.97 -3.20
C LYS A 1 18.32 -7.55 -1.99
N GLN A 2 17.02 -7.84 -2.00
CA GLN A 2 16.06 -7.58 -0.91
C GLN A 2 15.21 -8.84 -0.67
N PRO A 3 14.81 -9.13 0.59
CA PRO A 3 13.74 -10.09 0.87
C PRO A 3 12.41 -9.57 0.33
N PHE A 4 11.52 -10.47 -0.10
CA PHE A 4 10.20 -10.07 -0.59
C PHE A 4 9.14 -11.14 -0.36
N LEU A 5 7.92 -10.71 -0.07
CA LEU A 5 6.72 -11.53 -0.15
C LEU A 5 5.97 -11.11 -1.40
N TRP A 6 5.67 -12.05 -2.29
CA TRP A 6 4.91 -11.78 -3.52
C TRP A 6 3.63 -12.59 -3.56
N VAL A 7 2.51 -11.88 -3.55
CA VAL A 7 1.20 -12.46 -3.83
C VAL A 7 1.06 -12.62 -5.36
N ILE A 8 1.03 -13.86 -5.83
CA ILE A 8 0.86 -14.22 -7.25
C ILE A 8 -0.55 -14.78 -7.41
N ARG A 9 -1.30 -14.20 -8.35
CA ARG A 9 -2.68 -14.57 -8.67
C ARG A 9 -2.73 -15.17 -10.07
N PRO A 10 -2.58 -16.50 -10.24
CA PRO A 10 -2.57 -17.14 -11.56
C PRO A 10 -3.84 -16.87 -12.36
N ASP A 11 -4.97 -16.70 -11.66
CA ASP A 11 -6.27 -16.33 -12.20
C ASP A 11 -6.26 -14.96 -12.91
N LEU A 12 -5.37 -14.05 -12.50
CA LEU A 12 -5.23 -12.71 -13.10
C LEU A 12 -4.12 -12.62 -14.14
N ILE A 13 -3.28 -13.66 -14.27
CA ILE A 13 -2.08 -13.61 -15.12
C ILE A 13 -2.25 -14.44 -16.39
N ASP A 14 -2.81 -15.65 -16.28
CA ASP A 14 -2.96 -16.58 -17.41
C ASP A 14 -4.24 -17.42 -17.31
N ALA A 15 -5.31 -16.83 -16.76
CA ALA A 15 -6.58 -17.52 -16.48
C ALA A 15 -6.44 -18.87 -15.74
N GLY A 16 -5.33 -19.06 -15.01
CA GLY A 16 -5.02 -20.28 -14.27
C GLY A 16 -4.41 -21.44 -15.07
N HIS A 17 -3.98 -21.22 -16.32
CA HIS A 17 -3.57 -22.30 -17.23
C HIS A 17 -2.09 -22.70 -17.21
N SER A 18 -1.18 -21.99 -16.53
CA SER A 18 0.26 -22.31 -16.54
C SER A 18 1.01 -22.08 -15.21
N GLU A 19 2.23 -22.64 -15.13
CA GLU A 19 3.25 -22.23 -14.16
C GLU A 19 3.68 -20.78 -14.45
N VAL A 20 3.24 -19.86 -13.60
CA VAL A 20 3.40 -18.42 -13.79
C VAL A 20 4.87 -17.94 -13.82
N LEU A 21 5.79 -18.73 -13.26
CA LEU A 21 7.21 -18.35 -13.12
C LEU A 21 8.16 -19.51 -13.50
N PRO A 22 9.28 -19.22 -14.19
CA PRO A 22 10.28 -20.24 -14.53
C PRO A 22 10.93 -20.90 -13.30
N ALA A 23 11.25 -22.19 -13.38
CA ALA A 23 11.88 -22.94 -12.29
C ALA A 23 13.23 -22.33 -11.86
N GLU A 24 14.02 -21.86 -12.82
CA GLU A 24 15.31 -21.21 -12.54
C GLU A 24 15.15 -19.90 -11.76
N PHE A 25 14.00 -19.23 -11.87
CA PHE A 25 13.69 -18.06 -11.05
C PHE A 25 13.44 -18.48 -9.60
N LEU A 26 12.60 -19.50 -9.39
CA LEU A 26 12.25 -20.00 -8.06
C LEU A 26 13.51 -20.42 -7.28
N ASP A 27 14.41 -21.16 -7.92
CA ASP A 27 15.67 -21.57 -7.31
C ASP A 27 16.58 -20.40 -6.93
N LYS A 28 16.59 -19.33 -7.73
CA LYS A 28 17.39 -18.12 -7.47
C LYS A 28 16.85 -17.24 -6.33
N VAL A 29 15.62 -17.45 -5.88
CA VAL A 29 14.97 -16.59 -4.87
C VAL A 29 14.55 -17.32 -3.60
N LYS A 30 14.65 -18.65 -3.55
CA LYS A 30 14.17 -19.50 -2.45
C LYS A 30 14.65 -19.11 -1.05
N ASP A 31 15.84 -18.52 -0.93
CA ASP A 31 16.45 -18.09 0.32
C ASP A 31 15.93 -16.73 0.84
N ARG A 32 15.20 -15.99 0.01
CA ARG A 32 14.80 -14.59 0.28
C ARG A 32 13.39 -14.23 -0.16
N SER A 33 12.61 -15.19 -0.64
CA SER A 33 11.26 -14.95 -1.14
C SER A 33 10.22 -15.82 -0.45
N LEU A 34 9.04 -15.25 -0.24
CA LEU A 34 7.83 -16.00 0.07
C LEU A 34 6.79 -15.75 -1.03
N LEU A 35 6.47 -16.78 -1.82
CA LEU A 35 5.50 -16.70 -2.90
C LEU A 35 4.19 -17.34 -2.44
N VAL A 36 3.08 -16.60 -2.49
CA VAL A 36 1.77 -17.06 -2.00
C VAL A 36 0.64 -16.64 -2.93
N ARG A 37 -0.51 -17.31 -2.88
CA ARG A 37 -1.70 -16.92 -3.65
C ARG A 37 -2.54 -15.84 -2.97
N TRP A 38 -2.43 -15.74 -1.66
CA TRP A 38 -3.12 -14.77 -0.83
C TRP A 38 -2.30 -14.53 0.43
N ALA A 39 -2.39 -13.32 0.96
CA ALA A 39 -1.78 -12.96 2.24
C ALA A 39 -2.75 -12.10 3.05
N PRO A 40 -2.73 -12.21 4.39
CA PRO A 40 -3.50 -11.32 5.26
C PRO A 40 -2.86 -9.93 5.24
N GLN A 41 -3.19 -9.11 4.23
CA GLN A 41 -2.49 -7.86 3.89
C GLN A 41 -2.28 -6.93 5.10
N ILE A 42 -3.32 -6.70 5.91
CA ILE A 42 -3.22 -5.88 7.12
C ILE A 42 -2.14 -6.45 8.07
N LYS A 43 -2.15 -7.76 8.34
CA LYS A 43 -1.16 -8.41 9.22
C LYS A 43 0.25 -8.32 8.64
N VAL A 44 0.39 -8.45 7.32
CA VAL A 44 1.67 -8.31 6.63
C VAL A 44 2.18 -6.87 6.78
N LEU A 45 1.37 -5.87 6.44
CA LEU A 45 1.77 -4.46 6.54
C LEU A 45 2.08 -4.03 7.97
N SER A 46 1.37 -4.54 8.97
CA SER A 46 1.65 -4.28 10.38
C SER A 46 2.91 -4.99 10.91
N HIS A 47 3.54 -5.88 10.15
CA HIS A 47 4.71 -6.61 10.62
C HIS A 47 5.98 -5.75 10.53
N PRO A 48 6.81 -5.65 11.60
CA PRO A 48 7.96 -4.75 11.64
C PRO A 48 9.05 -5.06 10.60
N SER A 49 9.08 -6.28 10.05
CA SER A 49 10.00 -6.64 8.96
C SER A 49 9.60 -6.09 7.59
N VAL A 50 8.40 -5.51 7.43
CA VAL A 50 7.96 -4.93 6.16
C VAL A 50 8.49 -3.51 6.01
N GLY A 51 9.41 -3.32 5.07
CA GLY A 51 10.03 -2.03 4.80
C GLY A 51 9.42 -1.24 3.63
N GLY A 52 8.51 -1.84 2.88
CA GLY A 52 7.88 -1.20 1.72
C GLY A 52 6.80 -2.07 1.05
N PHE A 53 5.89 -1.43 0.33
CA PHE A 53 4.74 -2.07 -0.29
C PHE A 53 4.59 -1.71 -1.77
N LEU A 54 4.82 -2.67 -2.67
CA LEU A 54 4.46 -2.52 -4.08
C LEU A 54 2.96 -2.77 -4.23
N THR A 55 2.21 -1.75 -4.62
CA THR A 55 0.75 -1.74 -4.64
C THR A 55 0.22 -1.14 -5.94
N HIS A 56 -1.01 -1.49 -6.27
CA HIS A 56 -1.76 -0.84 -7.34
C HIS A 56 -2.36 0.50 -6.93
N SER A 57 -2.18 0.93 -5.68
CA SER A 57 -2.71 2.20 -5.16
C SER A 57 -4.23 2.29 -5.15
N GLY A 58 -4.94 1.17 -4.95
CA GLY A 58 -6.34 1.21 -4.55
C GLY A 58 -6.50 1.89 -3.19
N TRP A 59 -7.60 2.61 -2.96
CA TRP A 59 -7.75 3.46 -1.78
C TRP A 59 -7.60 2.71 -0.45
N ASN A 60 -8.23 1.53 -0.31
CA ASN A 60 -8.12 0.71 0.89
C ASN A 60 -6.66 0.30 1.18
N SER A 61 -5.96 -0.23 0.17
CA SER A 61 -4.54 -0.62 0.33
C SER A 61 -3.64 0.57 0.62
N THR A 62 -3.99 1.76 0.11
CA THR A 62 -3.27 3.00 0.39
C THR A 62 -3.44 3.42 1.85
N LEU A 63 -4.67 3.39 2.37
CA LEU A 63 -4.98 3.67 3.77
C LEU A 63 -4.32 2.65 4.71
N GLU A 64 -4.38 1.35 4.40
CA GLU A 64 -3.71 0.31 5.18
C GLU A 64 -2.20 0.54 5.27
N SER A 65 -1.57 0.93 4.16
CA SER A 65 -0.13 1.26 4.14
C SER A 65 0.19 2.49 4.98
N ILE A 66 -0.63 3.54 4.90
CA ILE A 66 -0.48 4.76 5.72
C ILE A 66 -0.64 4.43 7.20
N CYS A 67 -1.69 3.71 7.59
CA CYS A 67 -1.95 3.30 8.97
C CYS A 67 -0.88 2.35 9.51
N ALA A 68 -0.19 1.59 8.65
CA ALA A 68 0.96 0.78 9.04
C ALA A 68 2.29 1.56 9.08
N GLY A 69 2.35 2.77 8.52
CA GLY A 69 3.60 3.51 8.38
C GLY A 69 4.55 2.90 7.34
N VAL A 70 4.00 2.25 6.30
CA VAL A 70 4.78 1.56 5.26
C VAL A 70 4.81 2.42 3.99
N PRO A 71 6.00 2.76 3.46
CA PRO A 71 6.09 3.53 2.21
C PRO A 71 5.78 2.63 1.00
N MET A 72 5.35 3.25 -0.10
CA MET A 72 4.77 2.52 -1.23
C MET A 72 5.61 2.61 -2.51
N ILE A 73 5.49 1.60 -3.37
CA ILE A 73 5.75 1.72 -4.81
C ILE A 73 4.41 1.53 -5.50
N SER A 74 4.01 2.50 -6.32
CA SER A 74 2.67 2.61 -6.89
C SER A 74 2.68 2.24 -8.37
N ARG A 75 1.95 1.18 -8.74
CA ARG A 75 1.73 0.72 -10.12
C ARG A 75 0.22 0.55 -10.39
N PRO A 76 -0.50 1.63 -10.73
CA PRO A 76 -1.93 1.60 -10.93
C PRO A 76 -2.33 0.80 -12.18
N PHE A 77 -3.57 0.31 -12.19
CA PHE A 77 -4.16 -0.40 -13.32
C PHE A 77 -5.51 0.19 -13.75
N LEU A 78 -6.39 0.52 -12.81
CA LEU A 78 -7.82 0.77 -13.07
C LEU A 78 -8.39 1.88 -12.17
N ALA A 79 -9.60 2.37 -12.48
CA ALA A 79 -10.38 3.29 -11.65
C ALA A 79 -9.59 4.57 -11.24
N GLU A 80 -9.62 4.96 -9.97
CA GLU A 80 -8.97 6.15 -9.44
C GLU A 80 -7.51 5.92 -9.04
N GLN A 81 -6.98 4.72 -9.25
CA GLN A 81 -5.62 4.34 -8.86
C GLN A 81 -4.52 5.26 -9.44
N PRO A 82 -4.60 5.77 -10.70
CA PRO A 82 -3.63 6.75 -11.19
C PRO A 82 -3.61 8.05 -10.39
N THR A 83 -4.78 8.51 -9.94
CA THR A 83 -4.91 9.68 -9.07
C THR A 83 -4.29 9.39 -7.71
N ASN A 84 -4.60 8.26 -7.10
CA ASN A 84 -4.02 7.84 -5.81
C ASN A 84 -2.48 7.72 -5.91
N ARG A 85 -1.95 7.15 -6.99
CA ARG A 85 -0.50 7.10 -7.27
C ARG A 85 0.10 8.51 -7.19
N ARG A 86 -0.53 9.50 -7.82
CA ARG A 86 -0.05 10.89 -7.83
C ARG A 86 -0.05 11.49 -6.43
N PHE A 87 -1.08 11.25 -5.64
CA PHE A 87 -1.09 11.66 -4.23
C PHE A 87 0.06 11.03 -3.43
N VAL A 88 0.29 9.72 -3.61
CA VAL A 88 1.37 8.99 -2.95
C VAL A 88 2.76 9.51 -3.34
N SER A 89 3.01 9.76 -4.63
CA SER A 89 4.36 10.10 -5.12
C SER A 89 4.66 11.59 -5.14
N GLU A 90 3.70 12.44 -5.50
CA GLU A 90 3.94 13.87 -5.73
C GLU A 90 3.45 14.75 -4.57
N VAL A 91 2.31 14.42 -3.97
CA VAL A 91 1.67 15.26 -2.95
C VAL A 91 2.19 14.92 -1.55
N TRP A 92 1.93 13.71 -1.08
CA TRP A 92 2.37 13.24 0.24
C TRP A 92 3.84 12.80 0.24
N LYS A 93 4.38 12.45 -0.94
CA LYS A 93 5.77 12.03 -1.12
C LYS A 93 6.16 10.88 -0.17
N ILE A 94 5.26 9.91 -0.02
CA ILE A 94 5.39 8.71 0.82
C ILE A 94 5.65 7.44 0.00
N GLY A 95 5.84 7.58 -1.31
CA GLY A 95 6.13 6.46 -2.17
C GLY A 95 6.68 6.86 -3.53
N LEU A 96 7.05 5.85 -4.31
CA LEU A 96 7.58 5.99 -5.66
C LEU A 96 6.54 5.54 -6.69
N ALA A 97 6.50 6.24 -7.81
CA ALA A 97 5.74 5.82 -8.97
C ALA A 97 6.55 4.79 -9.78
N MET A 98 6.01 3.60 -10.03
CA MET A 98 6.61 2.66 -10.99
C MET A 98 6.55 3.26 -12.40
N ASN A 99 7.59 3.07 -13.20
CA ASN A 99 7.61 3.48 -14.60
C ASN A 99 6.48 2.79 -15.40
N GLU A 100 5.91 3.50 -16.38
CA GLU A 100 4.88 2.96 -17.27
C GLU A 100 5.42 1.78 -18.08
N VAL A 101 6.64 1.93 -18.62
CA VAL A 101 7.39 0.83 -19.22
C VAL A 101 8.20 0.11 -18.15
N VAL A 102 7.68 -1.04 -17.73
CA VAL A 102 8.29 -1.87 -16.69
C VAL A 102 9.44 -2.68 -17.29
N LYS A 103 10.67 -2.23 -17.06
CA LYS A 103 11.90 -3.00 -17.32
C LYS A 103 12.49 -3.51 -16.02
N ARG A 104 13.23 -4.62 -16.08
CA ARG A 104 13.83 -5.27 -14.90
C ARG A 104 14.70 -4.31 -14.10
N GLU A 105 15.48 -3.49 -14.80
CA GLU A 105 16.41 -2.51 -14.24
C GLU A 105 15.65 -1.40 -13.49
N HIS A 106 14.51 -0.95 -14.02
CA HIS A 106 13.67 0.04 -13.37
C HIS A 106 13.01 -0.49 -12.10
N VAL A 107 12.54 -1.74 -12.12
CA VAL A 107 11.98 -2.40 -10.93
C VAL A 107 13.06 -2.54 -9.86
N GLU A 108 14.25 -3.02 -10.22
CA GLU A 108 15.38 -3.14 -9.30
C GLU A 108 15.74 -1.79 -8.67
N ASP A 109 15.91 -0.75 -9.48
CA ASP A 109 16.28 0.58 -9.01
C ASP A 109 15.23 1.16 -8.06
N THR A 110 13.95 1.05 -8.41
CA THR A 110 12.84 1.59 -7.63
C THR A 110 12.73 0.89 -6.27
N VAL A 111 12.86 -0.45 -6.26
CA VAL A 111 12.90 -1.25 -5.02
C VAL A 111 14.12 -0.87 -4.18
N ARG A 112 15.30 -0.71 -4.81
CA ARG A 112 16.53 -0.32 -4.12
C ARG A 112 16.41 1.06 -3.47
N ARG A 113 15.88 2.05 -4.19
CA ARG A 113 15.66 3.43 -3.70
C ARG A 113 14.72 3.46 -2.50
N LEU A 114 13.59 2.77 -2.58
CA LEU A 114 12.63 2.69 -1.47
C LEU A 114 13.24 1.99 -0.24
N MET A 115 13.89 0.85 -0.44
CA MET A 115 14.33 0.00 0.68
C MET A 115 15.62 0.51 1.33
N LYS A 116 16.59 1.00 0.55
CA LYS A 116 17.93 1.35 1.02
C LYS A 116 18.35 2.79 0.73
N GLY A 117 17.67 3.49 -0.17
CA GLY A 117 18.01 4.86 -0.53
C GLY A 117 17.61 5.87 0.56
N GLU A 118 18.29 7.01 0.55
CA GLU A 118 17.96 8.15 1.42
C GLU A 118 16.53 8.64 1.18
N GLU A 119 16.10 8.70 -0.08
CA GLU A 119 14.72 9.02 -0.46
C GLU A 119 13.70 8.11 0.25
N GLY A 120 13.97 6.80 0.30
CA GLY A 120 13.15 5.84 1.02
C GLY A 120 13.12 6.07 2.54
N GLN A 121 14.22 6.53 3.13
CA GLN A 121 14.26 6.92 4.54
C GLN A 121 13.40 8.16 4.81
N GLN A 122 13.44 9.15 3.91
CA GLN A 122 12.59 10.33 4.00
C GLN A 122 11.10 9.96 3.85
N MET A 123 10.77 9.06 2.93
CA MET A 123 9.40 8.54 2.76
C MET A 123 8.91 7.82 4.02
N ARG A 124 9.75 7.01 4.68
CA ARG A 124 9.42 6.35 5.96
C ARG A 124 9.08 7.35 7.06
N LYS A 125 9.82 8.47 7.15
CA LYS A 125 9.51 9.54 8.11
C LYS A 125 8.14 10.17 7.82
N ARG A 126 7.89 10.57 6.56
CA ARG A 126 6.61 11.18 6.15
C ARG A 126 5.41 10.25 6.35
N VAL A 127 5.52 8.98 6.00
CA VAL A 127 4.42 8.03 6.20
C VAL A 127 4.18 7.74 7.69
N SER A 128 5.22 7.80 8.54
CA SER A 128 5.04 7.73 9.99
C SER A 128 4.29 8.94 10.54
N GLU A 129 4.59 10.15 10.06
CA GLU A 129 3.86 11.36 10.44
C GLU A 129 2.38 11.27 10.04
N LEU A 130 2.09 10.78 8.83
CA LEU A 130 0.72 10.53 8.38
C LEU A 130 0.03 9.42 9.16
N ARG A 131 0.75 8.34 9.51
CA ARG A 131 0.24 7.29 10.39
C ARG A 131 -0.22 7.87 11.73
N ASP A 132 0.64 8.66 12.36
CA ASP A 132 0.35 9.22 13.67
C ASP A 132 -0.80 10.25 13.58
N ALA A 133 -0.84 11.05 12.50
CA ALA A 133 -1.96 11.95 12.22
C ALA A 133 -3.29 11.20 12.00
N SER A 134 -3.27 10.09 11.23
CA SER A 134 -4.45 9.26 11.00
C SER A 134 -4.96 8.63 12.29
N THR A 135 -4.05 8.16 13.15
CA THR A 135 -4.38 7.60 14.48
C THR A 135 -5.04 8.65 15.37
N ARG A 136 -4.51 9.88 15.39
CA ARG A 136 -5.12 10.99 16.14
C ARG A 136 -6.48 11.40 15.57
N ALA A 137 -6.67 11.38 14.25
CA ALA A 137 -7.92 11.78 13.63
C ALA A 137 -9.09 10.85 13.98
N VAL A 138 -8.83 9.54 14.10
CA VAL A 138 -9.86 8.53 14.42
C VAL A 138 -9.99 8.23 15.91
N GLY A 139 -8.99 8.58 16.73
CA GLY A 139 -9.04 8.45 18.18
C GLY A 139 -10.12 9.33 18.81
N GLN A 140 -10.47 9.04 20.08
CA GLN A 140 -11.47 9.81 20.83
C GLN A 140 -11.12 11.31 20.84
N GLY A 141 -12.07 12.16 20.48
CA GLY A 141 -11.86 13.61 20.35
C GLY A 141 -11.10 14.04 19.08
N GLY A 142 -10.74 13.10 18.21
CA GLY A 142 -10.14 13.36 16.91
C GLY A 142 -11.11 13.95 15.90
N SER A 143 -10.59 14.54 14.82
CA SER A 143 -11.41 15.22 13.81
C SER A 143 -12.39 14.29 13.09
N SER A 144 -11.94 13.12 12.65
CA SER A 144 -12.80 12.12 12.00
C SER A 144 -13.80 11.50 12.99
N TYR A 145 -13.37 11.28 14.24
CA TYR A 145 -14.25 10.82 15.33
C TYR A 145 -15.40 11.81 15.58
N ILE A 146 -15.09 13.11 15.73
CA ILE A 146 -16.10 14.16 15.93
C ILE A 146 -17.02 14.26 14.71
N ASN A 147 -16.47 14.15 13.49
CA ASN A 147 -17.27 14.25 12.28
C ASN A 147 -18.30 13.11 12.17
N ILE A 148 -17.93 11.88 12.54
CA ILE A 148 -18.89 10.77 12.51
C ILE A 148 -19.95 10.91 13.61
N GLU A 149 -19.58 11.38 14.81
CA GLU A 149 -20.57 11.68 15.87
C GLU A 149 -21.56 12.76 15.42
N ARG A 150 -21.08 13.85 14.83
CA ARG A 150 -21.93 14.92 14.29
C ARG A 150 -22.87 14.41 13.20
N PHE A 151 -22.38 13.55 12.33
CA PHE A 151 -23.18 12.94 11.28
C PHE A 151 -24.31 12.07 11.86
N VAL A 152 -24.00 11.20 12.81
CA VAL A 152 -25.00 10.35 13.50
C VAL A 152 -26.05 11.21 14.21
N GLN A 153 -25.63 12.24 14.93
CA GLN A 153 -26.55 13.18 15.59
C GLN A 153 -27.45 13.91 14.60
N ALA A 154 -26.94 14.29 13.43
CA ALA A 154 -27.73 14.94 12.39
C ALA A 154 -28.81 14.01 11.84
N ILE A 155 -28.48 12.73 11.59
CA ILE A 155 -29.46 11.71 11.16
C ILE A 155 -30.54 11.52 12.23
N GLN A 156 -30.15 11.40 13.50
CA GLN A 156 -31.10 11.22 14.61
C GLN A 156 -32.08 12.40 14.69
N ARG A 157 -31.58 13.64 14.58
CA ARG A 157 -32.44 14.83 14.56
C ARG A 157 -33.40 14.84 13.36
N ALA A 158 -32.91 14.45 12.18
CA ALA A 158 -33.76 14.40 10.98
C ALA A 158 -34.85 13.32 11.08
N GLY A 159 -34.54 12.15 11.66
CA GLY A 159 -35.52 11.08 11.89
C GLY A 159 -36.57 11.44 12.93
N LEU A 160 -36.21 12.21 13.96
CA LEU A 160 -37.16 12.73 14.95
C LEU A 160 -38.04 13.88 14.41
N ALA A 161 -37.62 14.53 13.31
CA ALA A 161 -38.34 15.64 12.69
C ALA A 161 -39.33 15.21 11.60
N ASN A 162 -39.35 13.92 11.20
CA ASN A 162 -40.31 13.33 10.28
C ASN A 162 -41.09 12.20 10.98
N PRO A 163 -42.16 12.51 11.75
CA PRO A 163 -43.02 11.51 12.37
C PRO A 163 -43.82 10.68 11.36
#